data_AF-A0A7J8YD41-F1
#
_entry.id   AF-A0A7J8YD41-F1
#
_cell.length_a   1.000
_cell.length_b   1.000
_cell.length_c   1.000
_cell.angle_alpha   90.00
_cell.angle_beta   90.00
_cell.angle_gamma   90.00
#
_symmetry.space_group_name_H-M   'P 1'
#
loop_
_entity.id
_entity.type
_entity.pdbx_description
1 polymer ?
#
loop_
_entity_poly.entity_id
_entity_poly.type
_entity_poly.pdbx_seq_one_letter_code
_entity_poly.pdbx_strand_id
1 'polypeptide(L)' 'GKTFKKPRRPYEKERLDAELRLVGEYGLRCKRELWRVQYALSRIRNAARDLLTLDEKNPRRIFEGEALLRRMN' A
#
# COMPACT_ATOMS: atom_id res chain seq x y z
N GLY A 1 -7.74 -3.75 -13.84
CA GLY A 1 -7.75 -4.23 -12.44
C GLY A 1 -8.27 -3.15 -11.51
N LYS A 2 -8.86 -3.50 -10.35
CA LYS A 2 -9.36 -2.51 -9.36
C LYS A 2 -8.18 -1.70 -8.81
N THR A 3 -8.37 -0.38 -8.68
CA THR A 3 -7.32 0.58 -8.27
C THR A 3 -7.41 0.99 -6.80
N PHE A 4 -8.47 0.59 -6.10
CA PHE A 4 -8.70 0.86 -4.68
C PHE A 4 -9.51 -0.29 -4.06
N LYS A 5 -9.51 -0.35 -2.74
CA LYS A 5 -10.31 -1.30 -1.96
C LYS A 5 -11.08 -0.53 -0.88
N LYS A 6 -12.38 -0.83 -0.72
CA LYS A 6 -13.19 -0.25 0.34
C LYS A 6 -12.79 -0.86 1.70
N PRO A 7 -12.86 -0.08 2.80
CA PRO A 7 -12.66 -0.62 4.15
C PRO A 7 -13.70 -1.70 4.45
N ARG A 8 -13.30 -2.71 5.24
CA ARG A 8 -14.21 -3.79 5.66
C ARG A 8 -15.34 -3.29 6.56
N ARG A 9 -15.03 -2.35 7.45
CA ARG A 9 -15.96 -1.75 8.40
C ARG A 9 -16.16 -0.27 8.06
N PRO A 10 -17.36 0.12 7.56
CA PRO A 10 -17.59 1.48 7.11
C PRO A 10 -17.55 2.54 8.22
N TYR A 11 -17.97 2.22 9.45
CA TYR A 11 -18.24 3.21 10.50
C TYR A 11 -17.33 3.08 11.73
N GLU A 12 -16.03 2.89 11.51
CA GLU A 12 -15.02 2.94 12.58
C GLU A 12 -14.55 4.38 12.80
N LYS A 13 -14.82 4.94 13.98
CA LYS A 13 -14.50 6.34 14.33
C LYS A 13 -13.01 6.64 14.14
N GLU A 14 -12.14 5.83 14.72
CA GLU A 14 -10.68 6.00 14.65
C GLU A 14 -10.16 6.08 13.20
N ARG A 15 -10.67 5.20 12.32
CA ARG A 15 -10.33 5.21 10.89
C ARG A 15 -10.83 6.48 10.22
N LEU A 16 -12.08 6.88 10.50
CA LEU A 16 -12.66 8.07 9.88
C LEU A 16 -11.88 9.34 10.26
N ASP A 17 -11.48 9.47 11.52
CA ASP A 17 -10.72 10.61 12.05
C ASP A 17 -9.29 10.65 11.47
N ALA A 18 -8.60 9.51 11.42
CA ALA A 18 -7.27 9.40 10.82
C ALA A 18 -7.28 9.71 9.31
N GLU A 19 -8.28 9.21 8.58
CA GLU A 19 -8.43 9.53 7.16
C GLU A 19 -8.75 11.01 6.93
N LEU A 20 -9.58 11.63 7.78
CA LEU A 20 -9.93 13.04 7.64
C LEU A 20 -8.70 13.93 7.82
N ARG A 21 -7.86 13.62 8.82
CA ARG A 21 -6.59 14.33 9.04
C ARG A 21 -5.69 14.29 7.80
N LEU A 22 -5.47 13.10 7.23
CA LEU A 22 -4.63 12.94 6.03
C LEU A 22 -5.23 13.63 4.81
N VAL A 23 -6.55 13.54 4.63
CA VAL A 23 -7.25 14.23 3.54
C VAL A 23 -7.09 15.74 3.65
N GLY A 24 -7.19 16.30 4.85
CA GLY A 24 -6.99 17.73 5.10
C GLY A 24 -5.53 18.18 4.91
N GLU A 25 -4.58 17.41 5.44
CA GLU A 25 -3.14 17.71 5.36
C GLU A 25 -2.63 17.77 3.91
N TYR A 26 -3.08 16.84 3.07
CA TYR A 26 -2.67 16.75 1.66
C TYR A 26 -3.68 17.35 0.67
N GLY A 27 -4.77 17.98 1.14
CA GLY A 27 -5.76 18.65 0.28
C GLY A 27 -6.50 17.71 -0.69
N LEU A 28 -6.79 16.48 -0.27
CA LEU A 28 -7.45 15.49 -1.14
C LEU A 28 -8.94 15.81 -1.32
N ARG A 29 -9.47 15.56 -2.53
CA ARG A 29 -10.89 15.80 -2.83
C ARG A 29 -11.79 14.75 -2.20
N CYS A 30 -11.33 13.50 -2.11
CA CYS A 30 -12.15 12.41 -1.57
C CYS A 30 -11.35 11.27 -0.93
N LYS A 31 -11.98 10.54 -0.01
CA LYS A 31 -11.40 9.35 0.66
C LYS A 31 -10.96 8.25 -0.31
N ARG A 32 -11.55 8.20 -1.51
CA ARG A 32 -11.15 7.24 -2.55
C ARG A 32 -9.71 7.46 -3.02
N GLU A 33 -9.21 8.70 -3.05
CA GLU A 33 -7.83 9.00 -3.42
C GLU A 33 -6.86 8.41 -2.40
N LEU A 34 -7.15 8.59 -1.11
CA LEU A 34 -6.42 7.95 -0.03
C LEU A 34 -6.44 6.41 -0.15
N TRP A 35 -7.61 5.81 -0.41
CA TRP A 35 -7.73 4.35 -0.55
C TRP A 35 -6.98 3.79 -1.77
N ARG A 36 -6.78 4.58 -2.84
CA ARG A 36 -5.96 4.18 -3.99
C ARG A 36 -4.48 4.06 -3.58
N VAL A 37 -3.97 5.05 -2.86
CA VAL A 37 -2.58 5.05 -2.38
C VAL A 37 -2.36 3.93 -1.36
N GLN A 38 -3.27 3.76 -0.40
CA GLN A 38 -3.24 2.65 0.55
C GLN A 38 -3.24 1.28 -0.15
N TYR A 39 -4.03 1.13 -1.21
CA TYR A 39 -4.06 -0.10 -1.99
C TYR A 39 -2.75 -0.36 -2.74
N ALA A 40 -2.17 0.67 -3.38
CA ALA A 40 -0.86 0.57 -4.03
C ALA A 40 0.23 0.16 -3.03
N LEU A 41 0.27 0.81 -1.88
CA LEU A 41 1.20 0.51 -0.79
C LEU A 41 1.01 -0.91 -0.24
N SER A 42 -0.24 -1.38 -0.12
CA SER A 42 -0.51 -2.77 0.28
C SER A 42 0.06 -3.78 -0.72
N ARG A 43 -0.02 -3.51 -2.03
CA ARG A 43 0.57 -4.39 -3.04
C ARG A 43 2.10 -4.45 -2.93
N ILE A 44 2.75 -3.30 -2.75
CA ILE A 44 4.20 -3.20 -2.55
C ILE A 44 4.62 -4.00 -1.31
N ARG A 45 3.93 -3.79 -0.18
CA ARG A 45 4.23 -4.52 1.08
C ARG A 45 3.98 -6.01 0.97
N ASN A 46 2.93 -6.44 0.26
CA ASN A 46 2.66 -7.87 0.07
C ASN A 46 3.78 -8.52 -0.76
N ALA A 47 4.18 -7.91 -1.88
CA ALA A 47 5.29 -8.40 -2.68
C ALA A 47 6.59 -8.47 -1.85
N ALA A 48 6.89 -7.43 -1.06
CA ALA A 48 8.05 -7.45 -0.18
C ALA A 48 7.99 -8.58 0.87
N ARG A 49 6.83 -8.81 1.50
CA ARG A 49 6.66 -9.92 2.47
C ARG A 49 6.91 -11.27 1.81
N ASP A 50 6.35 -11.51 0.64
CA ASP A 50 6.55 -12.78 -0.07
C ASP A 50 8.03 -13.00 -0.39
N LEU A 51 8.76 -11.96 -0.81
CA LEU A 51 10.20 -12.06 -1.10
C LEU A 51 11.05 -12.28 0.15
N LEU A 52 10.70 -11.68 1.29
CA LEU A 52 11.42 -11.85 2.55
C LEU A 52 11.25 -13.23 3.17
N THR A 53 10.23 -14.00 2.77
CA THR A 53 10.11 -15.41 3.19
C THR A 53 11.09 -16.34 2.47
N LEU A 54 11.63 -15.92 1.31
CA LEU A 54 12.57 -16.72 0.54
C LEU A 54 13.99 -16.57 1.09
N ASP A 55 14.81 -17.59 0.89
CA ASP A 55 16.24 -17.53 1.18
C ASP A 55 16.93 -16.37 0.44
N GLU A 56 17.95 -15.79 1.06
CA GLU A 56 18.69 -14.65 0.52
C GLU A 56 19.32 -14.92 -0.84
N LYS A 57 19.72 -16.16 -1.10
CA LYS A 57 20.33 -16.57 -2.37
C LYS A 57 19.31 -17.00 -3.42
N ASN A 58 18.01 -16.96 -3.11
CA ASN A 58 16.99 -17.35 -4.06
C ASN A 58 16.99 -16.39 -5.27
N PRO A 59 17.10 -16.89 -6.51
CA PRO A 59 17.19 -16.05 -7.70
C PRO A 59 15.97 -15.12 -7.86
N ARG A 60 14.79 -15.57 -7.41
CA ARG A 60 13.56 -14.77 -7.43
C ARG A 60 13.65 -13.58 -6.46
N ARG A 61 14.20 -13.78 -5.26
CA ARG A 61 14.39 -12.72 -4.27
C ARG A 61 15.37 -11.66 -4.78
N ILE A 62 16.47 -12.09 -5.40
CA ILE A 62 17.49 -11.18 -5.95
C ILE A 62 16.87 -10.32 -7.06
N PHE A 63 16.25 -10.95 -8.06
CA PHE A 63 15.71 -10.24 -9.22
C PHE A 63 14.48 -9.37 -8.88
N GLU A 64 13.45 -9.96 -8.27
CA GLU A 64 12.22 -9.21 -7.95
C GLU A 64 12.46 -8.20 -6.82
N GLY A 65 13.36 -8.48 -5.88
CA GLY A 65 13.74 -7.57 -4.80
C GLY A 65 14.44 -6.33 -5.32
N GLU A 66 15.45 -6.48 -6.18
CA GLU A 66 16.13 -5.34 -6.80
C GLU A 66 15.16 -4.53 -7.68
N ALA A 67 14.31 -5.20 -8.46
CA ALA A 67 13.29 -4.55 -9.27
C ALA A 67 12.27 -3.77 -8.42
N LEU A 68 11.92 -4.25 -7.22
CA LEU A 68 11.04 -3.55 -6.30
C LEU A 68 11.70 -2.28 -5.76
N LEU A 69 12.95 -2.37 -5.31
CA LEU A 69 13.73 -1.23 -4.82
C LEU A 69 13.93 -0.16 -5.91
N ARG A 70 14.23 -0.57 -7.15
CA ARG A 70 14.40 0.35 -8.28
C ARG A 70 13.15 1.17 -8.60
N ARG A 71 11.95 0.67 -8.27
CA ARG A 71 10.68 1.40 -8.48
C ARG A 71 10.33 2.37 -7.35
N MET A 72 11.04 2.29 -6.22
CA MET A 72 10.80 3.11 -5.03
C MET A 72 11.77 4.30 -4.92
N ASN A 73 12.89 4.24 -5.63
CA ASN A 73 13.76 5.38 -5.91
C ASN A 73 13.18 6.23 -7.04
#